data_AF-A0A661XCC5-F1
#
_entry.id   AF-A0A661XCC5-F1
#
_cell.length_a   1.000
_cell.length_b   1.000
_cell.length_c   1.000
_cell.angle_alpha   90.00
_cell.angle_beta   90.00
_cell.angle_gamma   90.00
#
_symmetry.space_group_name_H-M   'P 1'
#
loop_
_entity.id
_entity.type
_entity.pdbx_description
1 polymer ?
#
loop_
_entity_poly.entity_id
_entity_poly.type
_entity_poly.pdbx_seq_one_letter_code
_entity_poly.pdbx_strand_id
1 'polypeptide(L)'
;KKIGAIYVELCILKNQYVFIWLIIKTKIKYLMDTLIYSLNNDNHLILALISRSLIEHAASLSYLLKWTQSKLEELSGLEDYEDINKIIENLCEVYKKIFYGTRFFKKEGLVEAVNVLTLIDYLSKEIKDIRKYYDYLSDFVHPNFGSNVLVISGELGEGVVGPSIEEKKEIVEGILQIVGGVIEYLRYKIFDFTRLGLMINNYLQRVLHPEIDLSTLFKEPPFEYIGDGKSKETAIFFTKAKTRADHIILQHKFLRQKGIEEKYIFTQIDEGNAYDIYKTPKGDIWFKIPLFEGEDE
;
A
#
# COMPACT_ATOMS: atom_id res chain seq x y z
N LYS A 1 -18.55 18.01 -19.86
CA LYS A 1 -19.52 17.46 -18.87
C LYS A 1 -19.05 16.10 -18.31
N LYS A 2 -18.74 15.09 -19.14
CA LYS A 2 -18.28 13.76 -18.69
C LYS A 2 -16.95 13.78 -17.91
N ILE A 3 -15.90 14.43 -18.43
CA ILE A 3 -14.60 14.57 -17.73
C ILE A 3 -14.75 15.25 -16.36
N GLY A 4 -15.57 16.29 -16.26
CA GLY A 4 -15.85 16.96 -14.98
C GLY A 4 -16.56 16.06 -13.96
N ALA A 5 -17.37 15.09 -14.38
CA ALA A 5 -17.94 14.10 -13.47
C ALA A 5 -16.88 13.09 -13.00
N ILE A 6 -16.01 12.62 -13.91
CA ILE A 6 -14.87 11.76 -13.54
C ILE A 6 -13.93 12.46 -12.55
N TYR A 7 -13.71 13.78 -12.70
CA TYR A 7 -12.95 14.57 -11.73
C TYR A 7 -13.50 14.42 -10.30
N VAL A 8 -14.82 14.57 -10.14
CA VAL A 8 -15.50 14.49 -8.85
C VAL A 8 -15.34 13.08 -8.26
N GLU A 9 -15.53 12.04 -9.06
CA GLU A 9 -15.39 10.65 -8.61
C GLU A 9 -13.93 10.33 -8.22
N LEU A 10 -12.95 10.81 -8.97
CA LEU A 10 -11.53 10.67 -8.61
C LEU A 10 -11.17 11.45 -7.33
N CYS A 11 -11.78 12.61 -7.08
CA CYS A 11 -11.63 13.32 -5.80
C CYS A 11 -12.16 12.49 -4.63
N ILE A 12 -13.35 11.90 -4.78
CA ILE A 12 -13.94 11.04 -3.76
C ILE A 12 -13.04 9.82 -3.50
N LEU A 13 -12.57 9.17 -4.56
CA LEU A 13 -11.65 8.04 -4.50
C LEU A 13 -10.35 8.40 -3.78
N LYS A 14 -9.70 9.51 -4.17
CA LYS A 14 -8.47 10.01 -3.54
C LYS A 14 -8.69 10.24 -2.04
N ASN A 15 -9.77 10.92 -1.67
CA ASN A 15 -10.06 11.24 -0.28
C ASN A 15 -10.31 9.98 0.56
N GLN A 16 -11.08 9.01 0.05
CA GLN A 16 -11.30 7.74 0.72
C GLN A 16 -9.99 6.95 0.89
N TYR A 17 -9.19 6.89 -0.18
CA TYR A 17 -7.90 6.22 -0.17
C TYR A 17 -6.95 6.82 0.88
N VAL A 18 -6.79 8.15 0.90
CA VAL A 18 -5.92 8.85 1.87
C VAL A 18 -6.43 8.63 3.29
N PHE A 19 -7.74 8.68 3.50
CA PHE A 19 -8.31 8.49 4.83
C PHE A 19 -8.09 7.05 5.34
N ILE A 20 -8.31 6.04 4.51
CA ILE A 20 -8.03 4.64 4.85
C ILE A 20 -6.55 4.42 5.12
N TRP A 21 -5.67 5.03 4.31
CA TRP A 21 -4.23 4.98 4.54
C TRP A 21 -3.87 5.47 5.95
N LEU A 22 -4.39 6.64 6.35
CA LEU A 22 -4.15 7.21 7.67
C LEU A 22 -4.65 6.30 8.79
N ILE A 23 -5.83 5.69 8.62
CA ILE A 23 -6.39 4.76 9.60
C ILE A 23 -5.52 3.51 9.73
N ILE A 24 -5.16 2.87 8.62
CA ILE A 24 -4.34 1.65 8.62
C ILE A 24 -2.98 1.95 9.26
N LYS A 25 -2.31 3.03 8.84
CA LYS A 25 -1.04 3.47 9.41
C LYS A 25 -1.14 3.70 10.92
N THR A 26 -2.19 4.37 11.38
CA THR A 26 -2.40 4.66 12.80
C THR A 26 -2.65 3.38 13.60
N LYS A 27 -3.48 2.46 13.09
CA LYS A 27 -3.73 1.17 13.73
C LYS A 27 -2.45 0.31 13.80
N ILE A 28 -1.68 0.22 12.72
CA ILE A 28 -0.40 -0.49 12.71
C ILE A 28 0.55 0.11 13.74
N LYS A 29 0.63 1.45 13.85
CA LYS A 29 1.43 2.08 14.90
C LYS A 29 1.02 1.64 16.30
N TYR A 30 -0.27 1.68 16.63
CA TYR A 30 -0.75 1.23 17.94
C TYR A 30 -0.48 -0.25 18.20
N LEU A 31 -0.59 -1.10 17.18
CA LEU A 31 -0.22 -2.51 17.29
C LEU A 31 1.28 -2.69 17.55
N MET A 32 2.14 -1.92 16.87
CA MET A 32 3.59 -1.93 17.10
C MET A 32 3.96 -1.45 18.50
N ASP A 33 3.35 -0.37 18.99
CA ASP A 33 3.57 0.13 20.35
C ASP A 33 3.15 -0.93 21.39
N THR A 34 2.04 -1.63 21.13
CA THR A 34 1.56 -2.71 22.00
C THR A 34 2.44 -3.96 21.92
N LEU A 35 3.00 -4.26 20.76
CA LEU A 35 3.97 -5.34 20.58
C LEU A 35 5.21 -5.08 21.43
N ILE A 36 5.78 -3.87 21.35
CA ILE A 36 6.94 -3.47 22.16
C ILE A 36 6.61 -3.57 23.66
N TYR A 37 5.44 -3.07 24.07
CA TYR A 37 4.98 -3.20 25.44
C TYR A 37 4.90 -4.68 25.89
N SER A 38 4.36 -5.56 25.05
CA SER A 38 4.24 -6.99 25.35
C SER A 38 5.59 -7.67 25.58
N LEU A 39 6.60 -7.27 24.81
CA LEU A 39 7.97 -7.79 24.94
C LEU A 39 8.66 -7.25 26.19
N ASN A 40 8.50 -5.96 26.49
CA ASN A 40 9.13 -5.34 27.66
C ASN A 40 8.54 -5.80 29.00
N ASN A 41 7.36 -6.42 28.99
CA ASN A 41 6.65 -6.87 30.19
C ASN A 41 6.40 -8.39 30.18
N ASP A 42 7.08 -9.15 29.31
CA ASP A 42 6.95 -10.60 29.18
C ASP A 42 5.49 -11.09 29.05
N ASN A 43 4.63 -10.28 28.42
CA ASN A 43 3.22 -10.60 28.26
C ASN A 43 2.97 -11.33 26.94
N HIS A 44 3.22 -12.64 26.95
CA HIS A 44 3.11 -13.48 25.76
C HIS A 44 1.67 -13.66 25.25
N LEU A 45 0.66 -13.47 26.10
CA LEU A 45 -0.74 -13.47 25.67
C LEU A 45 -1.04 -12.26 24.78
N ILE A 46 -0.59 -11.07 25.20
CA ILE A 46 -0.70 -9.86 24.37
C ILE A 46 0.14 -10.01 23.09
N LEU A 47 1.34 -10.61 23.19
CA LEU A 47 2.18 -10.88 22.03
C LEU A 47 1.44 -11.71 20.96
N ALA A 48 0.77 -12.79 21.36
CA ALA A 48 -0.03 -13.62 20.44
C ALA A 48 -1.22 -12.86 19.84
N LEU A 49 -1.98 -12.13 20.66
CA LEU A 49 -3.13 -11.31 20.24
C LEU A 49 -2.72 -10.27 19.18
N ILE A 50 -1.65 -9.53 19.44
CA ILE A 50 -1.17 -8.47 18.56
C ILE A 50 -0.56 -9.05 17.29
N SER A 51 0.16 -10.17 17.39
CA SER A 51 0.71 -10.86 16.22
C SER A 51 -0.41 -11.32 15.26
N ARG A 52 -1.50 -11.87 15.79
CA ARG A 52 -2.69 -12.21 14.99
C ARG A 52 -3.28 -10.96 14.34
N SER A 53 -3.48 -9.89 15.12
CA SER A 53 -4.06 -8.65 14.60
C SER A 53 -3.20 -8.01 13.51
N LEU A 54 -1.86 -8.10 13.62
CA LEU A 54 -0.93 -7.64 12.58
C LEU A 54 -1.10 -8.44 11.28
N ILE A 55 -1.31 -9.77 11.33
CA ILE A 55 -1.65 -10.56 10.13
C ILE A 55 -2.95 -10.04 9.49
N GLU A 56 -3.99 -9.79 10.28
CA GLU A 56 -5.28 -9.30 9.76
C GLU A 56 -5.15 -7.93 9.08
N HIS A 57 -4.32 -7.04 9.63
CA HIS A 57 -4.03 -5.73 9.02
C HIS A 57 -3.15 -5.84 7.77
N ALA A 58 -2.13 -6.71 7.78
CA ALA A 58 -1.34 -7.03 6.60
C ALA A 58 -2.20 -7.62 5.48
N ALA A 59 -3.15 -8.48 5.83
CA ALA A 59 -4.10 -9.09 4.91
C ALA A 59 -5.07 -8.06 4.32
N SER A 60 -5.57 -7.14 5.15
CA SER A 60 -6.41 -6.02 4.69
C SER A 60 -5.65 -5.12 3.70
N LEU A 61 -4.38 -4.82 3.99
CA LEU A 61 -3.52 -4.02 3.12
C LEU A 61 -3.24 -4.75 1.78
N SER A 62 -2.88 -6.04 1.84
CA SER A 62 -2.68 -6.90 0.66
C SER A 62 -3.91 -6.91 -0.25
N TYR A 63 -5.09 -7.10 0.34
CA TYR A 63 -6.37 -7.11 -0.38
C TYR A 63 -6.60 -5.77 -1.08
N LEU A 64 -6.51 -4.66 -0.35
CA LEU A 64 -6.71 -3.32 -0.91
C LEU A 64 -5.71 -3.01 -2.03
N LEU A 65 -4.43 -3.33 -1.84
CA LEU A 65 -3.38 -3.15 -2.83
C LEU A 65 -3.72 -3.85 -4.14
N LYS A 66 -3.91 -5.17 -4.08
CA LYS A 66 -4.12 -6.00 -5.27
C LYS A 66 -5.41 -5.66 -5.97
N TRP A 67 -6.48 -5.47 -5.20
CA TRP A 67 -7.77 -5.11 -5.76
C TRP A 67 -7.72 -3.76 -6.46
N THR A 68 -7.12 -2.77 -5.80
CA THR A 68 -7.00 -1.42 -6.36
C THR A 68 -6.13 -1.42 -7.61
N GLN A 69 -4.97 -2.07 -7.55
CA GLN A 69 -4.08 -2.17 -8.70
C GLN A 69 -4.79 -2.83 -9.90
N SER A 70 -5.44 -3.98 -9.70
CA SER A 70 -6.19 -4.67 -10.76
C SER A 70 -7.25 -3.77 -11.39
N LYS A 71 -7.98 -3.00 -10.58
CA LYS A 71 -9.03 -2.11 -11.09
C LYS A 71 -8.48 -0.89 -11.80
N LEU A 72 -7.36 -0.32 -11.35
CA LEU A 72 -6.69 0.77 -12.06
C LEU A 72 -6.09 0.29 -13.39
N GLU A 73 -5.59 -0.95 -13.45
CA GLU A 73 -5.15 -1.57 -14.71
C GLU A 73 -6.32 -1.77 -15.68
N GLU A 74 -7.51 -2.18 -15.21
CA GLU A 74 -8.73 -2.28 -16.02
C GLU A 74 -9.18 -0.93 -16.62
N LEU A 75 -8.88 0.20 -15.97
CA LEU A 75 -9.17 1.52 -16.53
C LEU A 75 -8.31 1.85 -17.76
N SER A 76 -7.11 1.27 -17.86
CA SER A 76 -6.20 1.50 -18.98
C SER A 76 -6.72 0.83 -20.24
N GLY A 77 -7.42 1.60 -21.08
CA GLY A 77 -7.99 1.12 -22.34
C GLY A 77 -9.47 1.42 -22.50
N LEU A 78 -10.12 1.86 -21.43
CA LEU A 78 -11.51 2.32 -21.50
C LEU A 78 -11.57 3.74 -22.03
N GLU A 79 -12.58 3.98 -22.86
CA GLU A 79 -12.85 5.28 -23.46
C GLU A 79 -14.30 5.74 -23.18
N ASP A 80 -15.15 4.81 -22.72
CA ASP A 80 -16.53 5.11 -22.34
C ASP A 80 -16.65 5.51 -20.85
N TYR A 81 -17.49 6.51 -20.63
CA TYR A 81 -17.71 7.08 -19.31
C TYR A 81 -18.39 6.12 -18.33
N GLU A 82 -19.37 5.33 -18.79
CA GLU A 82 -20.17 4.48 -17.90
C GLU A 82 -19.30 3.33 -17.36
N ASP A 83 -18.46 2.75 -18.20
CA ASP A 83 -17.51 1.72 -17.81
C ASP A 83 -16.44 2.24 -16.83
N ILE A 84 -15.86 3.42 -17.13
CA ILE A 84 -14.90 4.08 -16.23
C ILE A 84 -15.55 4.36 -14.87
N ASN A 85 -16.73 4.98 -14.88
CA ASN A 85 -17.44 5.37 -13.67
C ASN A 85 -17.77 4.15 -12.80
N LYS A 86 -18.24 3.06 -13.42
CA LYS A 86 -18.54 1.81 -12.72
C LYS A 86 -17.31 1.21 -12.03
N ILE A 87 -16.13 1.29 -12.64
CA ILE A 87 -14.89 0.82 -12.01
C ILE A 87 -14.50 1.69 -10.82
N ILE A 88 -14.61 3.02 -10.94
CA ILE A 88 -14.32 3.96 -9.84
C ILE A 88 -15.31 3.74 -8.69
N GLU A 89 -16.60 3.58 -8.97
CA GLU A 89 -17.61 3.25 -7.97
C GLU A 89 -17.27 1.94 -7.24
N ASN A 90 -16.88 0.89 -7.98
CA ASN A 90 -16.47 -0.38 -7.38
C ASN A 90 -15.25 -0.24 -6.45
N LEU A 91 -14.30 0.63 -6.79
CA LEU A 91 -13.16 0.96 -5.92
C LEU A 91 -13.64 1.64 -4.64
N CYS A 92 -14.49 2.66 -4.77
CA CYS A 92 -15.08 3.36 -3.63
C CYS A 92 -15.87 2.41 -2.71
N GLU A 93 -16.64 1.47 -3.26
CA GLU A 93 -17.38 0.49 -2.48
C GLU A 93 -16.47 -0.46 -1.69
N VAL A 94 -15.33 -0.87 -2.25
CA VAL A 94 -14.36 -1.69 -1.51
C VAL A 94 -13.76 -0.91 -0.34
N TYR A 95 -13.43 0.36 -0.52
CA TYR A 95 -12.96 1.21 0.57
C TYR A 95 -14.03 1.41 1.66
N LYS A 96 -15.29 1.65 1.26
CA LYS A 96 -16.42 1.69 2.21
C LYS A 96 -16.55 0.39 2.98
N LYS A 97 -16.40 -0.78 2.35
CA LYS A 97 -16.45 -2.08 3.03
C LYS A 97 -15.33 -2.27 4.05
N ILE A 98 -14.12 -1.80 3.78
CA ILE A 98 -13.03 -1.87 4.75
C ILE A 98 -13.24 -0.89 5.91
N PHE A 99 -13.82 0.28 5.65
CA PHE A 99 -14.01 1.31 6.67
C PHE A 99 -15.26 1.11 7.53
N TYR A 100 -16.43 0.94 6.89
CA TYR A 100 -17.74 0.81 7.53
C TYR A 100 -18.21 -0.64 7.71
N GLY A 101 -17.39 -1.61 7.29
CA GLY A 101 -17.68 -3.02 7.41
C GLY A 101 -17.94 -3.45 8.85
N THR A 102 -19.12 -3.99 9.13
CA THR A 102 -19.43 -4.57 10.44
C THR A 102 -20.41 -5.73 10.33
N ARG A 103 -20.40 -6.60 11.35
CA ARG A 103 -21.41 -7.66 11.55
C ARG A 103 -22.38 -7.35 12.69
N PHE A 104 -22.10 -6.32 13.49
CA PHE A 104 -22.75 -6.10 14.78
C PHE A 104 -23.67 -4.87 14.80
N PHE A 105 -23.32 -3.83 14.05
CA PHE A 105 -24.07 -2.57 14.06
C PHE A 105 -25.00 -2.47 12.86
N LYS A 106 -26.25 -2.09 13.11
CA LYS A 106 -27.26 -1.81 12.07
C LYS A 106 -27.59 -0.32 12.08
N LYS A 107 -26.66 0.48 11.54
CA LYS A 107 -26.83 1.92 11.35
C LYS A 107 -26.78 2.24 9.86
N GLU A 108 -27.52 3.26 9.46
CA GLU A 108 -27.46 3.80 8.10
C GLU A 108 -26.02 4.14 7.70
N GLY A 109 -25.62 3.73 6.50
CA GLY A 109 -24.25 3.89 5.98
C GLY A 109 -23.27 2.77 6.37
N LEU A 110 -23.64 1.85 7.26
CA LEU A 110 -22.83 0.66 7.55
C LEU A 110 -23.09 -0.45 6.54
N VAL A 111 -22.04 -1.21 6.23
CA VAL A 111 -22.07 -2.27 5.21
C VAL A 111 -21.55 -3.58 5.79
N GLU A 112 -21.82 -4.69 5.10
CA GLU A 112 -21.30 -5.99 5.50
C GLU A 112 -19.77 -6.01 5.41
N ALA A 113 -19.12 -6.45 6.49
CA ALA A 113 -17.67 -6.56 6.55
C ALA A 113 -17.14 -7.65 5.61
N VAL A 114 -16.01 -7.35 4.95
CA VAL A 114 -15.27 -8.39 4.22
C VAL A 114 -14.82 -9.46 5.22
N ASN A 115 -15.01 -10.73 4.87
CA ASN A 115 -14.60 -11.84 5.73
C ASN A 115 -13.07 -11.83 5.88
N VAL A 116 -12.58 -11.90 7.13
CA VAL A 116 -11.14 -11.90 7.44
C VAL A 116 -10.38 -13.02 6.72
N LEU A 117 -10.98 -14.19 6.55
CA LEU A 117 -10.36 -15.30 5.82
C LEU A 117 -10.19 -14.98 4.33
N THR A 118 -11.15 -14.24 3.75
CA THR A 118 -11.00 -13.74 2.37
C THR A 118 -9.80 -12.79 2.27
N LEU A 119 -9.58 -11.92 3.27
CA LEU A 119 -8.40 -11.04 3.30
C LEU A 119 -7.12 -11.86 3.41
N ILE A 120 -7.09 -12.87 4.28
CA ILE A 120 -5.93 -13.76 4.47
C ILE A 120 -5.61 -14.54 3.19
N ASP A 121 -6.63 -14.92 2.41
CA ASP A 121 -6.45 -15.58 1.12
C ASP A 121 -5.81 -14.68 0.04
N TYR A 122 -5.89 -13.36 0.19
CA TYR A 122 -5.12 -12.44 -0.65
C TYR A 122 -3.65 -12.37 -0.23
N LEU A 123 -3.41 -12.39 1.08
CA LEU A 123 -2.07 -12.39 1.66
C LEU A 123 -1.32 -13.70 1.41
N SER A 124 -2.01 -14.83 1.38
CA SER A 124 -1.41 -16.16 1.15
C SER A 124 -0.78 -16.32 -0.23
N LYS A 125 -1.17 -15.47 -1.17
CA LYS A 125 -0.54 -15.37 -2.49
C LYS A 125 0.81 -14.62 -2.46
N GLU A 126 1.18 -14.00 -1.35
CA GLU A 126 2.44 -13.24 -1.18
C GLU A 126 3.32 -13.81 -0.07
N ILE A 127 2.71 -14.30 1.01
CA ILE A 127 3.40 -14.92 2.14
C ILE A 127 3.01 -16.38 2.22
N LYS A 128 3.97 -17.27 1.96
CA LYS A 128 3.78 -18.71 2.10
C LYS A 128 3.39 -19.06 3.54
N ASP A 129 2.50 -20.03 3.71
CA ASP A 129 2.06 -20.57 5.00
C ASP A 129 1.34 -19.56 5.94
N ILE A 130 1.03 -18.34 5.49
CA ILE A 130 0.41 -17.31 6.34
C ILE A 130 -0.93 -17.74 6.94
N ARG A 131 -1.69 -18.59 6.24
CA ARG A 131 -2.94 -19.14 6.76
C ARG A 131 -2.69 -20.09 7.92
N LYS A 132 -1.66 -20.93 7.83
CA LYS A 132 -1.22 -21.79 8.94
C LYS A 132 -0.74 -20.94 10.12
N TYR A 133 -0.01 -19.85 9.87
CA TYR A 133 0.42 -18.94 10.94
C TYR A 133 -0.76 -18.22 11.60
N TYR A 134 -1.76 -17.80 10.83
CA TYR A 134 -2.98 -17.23 11.36
C TYR A 134 -3.76 -18.23 12.23
N ASP A 135 -3.90 -19.47 11.76
CA ASP A 135 -4.59 -20.53 12.51
C ASP A 135 -3.83 -20.88 13.81
N TYR A 136 -2.50 -20.98 13.73
CA TYR A 136 -1.62 -21.17 14.89
C TYR A 136 -1.78 -20.05 15.92
N LEU A 137 -1.73 -18.79 15.49
CA LEU A 137 -1.92 -17.64 16.37
C LEU A 137 -3.34 -17.54 16.93
N SER A 138 -4.34 -17.94 16.15
CA SER A 138 -5.73 -17.99 16.59
C SER A 138 -5.93 -18.98 17.74
N ASP A 139 -5.18 -20.08 17.75
CA ASP A 139 -5.21 -21.05 18.85
C ASP A 139 -4.80 -20.40 20.19
N PHE A 140 -3.82 -19.51 20.18
CA PHE A 140 -3.39 -18.79 21.40
C PHE A 140 -4.34 -17.69 21.88
N VAL A 141 -5.32 -17.30 21.07
CA VAL A 141 -6.25 -16.21 21.37
C VAL A 141 -7.60 -16.72 21.88
N HIS A 142 -8.00 -17.91 21.47
CA HIS A 142 -9.26 -18.51 21.90
C HIS A 142 -9.10 -19.24 23.24
N PRO A 143 -10.13 -19.33 24.09
CA PRO A 143 -10.06 -20.04 25.37
C PRO A 143 -10.03 -21.56 25.14
N ASN A 144 -8.88 -22.07 24.73
CA ASN A 144 -8.63 -23.45 24.36
C ASN A 144 -7.23 -23.88 24.86
N PHE A 145 -6.77 -25.07 24.46
CA PHE A 145 -5.48 -25.58 24.89
C PHE A 145 -4.29 -24.66 24.51
N GLY A 146 -4.31 -24.06 23.32
CA GLY A 146 -3.28 -23.14 22.85
C GLY A 146 -3.09 -21.95 23.80
N SER A 147 -4.16 -21.22 24.13
CA SER A 147 -4.03 -20.10 25.08
C SER A 147 -3.64 -20.55 26.49
N ASN A 148 -4.05 -21.75 26.91
CA ASN A 148 -3.66 -22.30 28.21
C ASN A 148 -2.14 -22.51 28.30
N VAL A 149 -1.48 -23.07 27.28
CA VAL A 149 -0.03 -23.33 27.32
C VAL A 149 0.84 -22.05 27.38
N LEU A 150 0.26 -20.86 27.16
CA LEU A 150 0.95 -19.59 27.41
C LEU A 150 1.01 -19.22 28.90
N VAL A 151 0.10 -19.76 29.70
CA VAL A 151 -0.08 -19.43 31.12
C VAL A 151 0.05 -20.63 32.05
N ILE A 152 0.13 -21.86 31.53
CA ILE A 152 0.41 -23.07 32.31
C ILE A 152 1.51 -23.92 31.68
N SER A 153 2.29 -24.65 32.49
CA SER A 153 3.07 -25.81 32.07
C SER A 153 2.58 -27.08 32.79
N GLY A 154 2.76 -28.25 32.20
CA GLY A 154 2.34 -29.54 32.78
C GLY A 154 0.87 -29.93 32.50
N GLU A 155 0.33 -30.84 33.32
CA GLU A 155 -1.00 -31.43 33.12
C GLU A 155 -2.10 -30.71 33.91
N LEU A 156 -3.35 -30.91 33.50
CA LEU A 156 -4.51 -30.34 34.20
C LEU A 156 -4.58 -30.88 35.64
N GLY A 157 -4.51 -29.98 36.62
CA GLY A 157 -4.58 -30.32 38.05
C GLY A 157 -3.20 -30.50 38.71
N GLU A 158 -2.14 -30.63 37.93
CA GLU A 158 -0.76 -30.83 38.43
C GLU A 158 0.25 -29.81 37.87
N GLY A 159 -0.19 -28.98 36.93
CA GLY A 159 0.64 -28.00 36.25
C GLY A 159 0.97 -26.74 37.06
N VAL A 160 1.96 -26.00 36.57
CA VAL A 160 2.40 -24.72 37.12
C VAL A 160 1.73 -23.58 36.36
N VAL A 161 1.05 -22.68 37.08
CA VAL A 161 0.52 -21.44 36.50
C VAL A 161 1.61 -20.37 36.49
N GLY A 162 1.75 -19.67 35.37
CA GLY A 162 2.81 -18.70 35.14
C GLY A 162 4.19 -19.36 34.94
N PRO A 163 4.34 -20.28 33.98
CA PRO A 163 5.60 -20.97 33.77
C PRO A 163 6.69 -19.99 33.32
N SER A 164 7.94 -20.38 33.54
CA SER A 164 9.14 -19.62 33.14
C SER A 164 9.17 -19.38 31.63
N ILE A 165 10.00 -18.42 31.19
CA ILE A 165 10.13 -18.13 29.76
C ILE A 165 10.83 -19.28 29.03
N GLU A 166 11.75 -19.99 29.69
CA GLU A 166 12.42 -21.18 29.17
C GLU A 166 11.42 -22.28 28.80
N GLU A 167 10.39 -22.51 29.63
CA GLU A 167 9.34 -23.50 29.37
C GLU A 167 8.43 -23.12 28.18
N LYS A 168 8.39 -21.84 27.81
CA LYS A 168 7.57 -21.33 26.69
C LYS A 168 8.39 -20.85 25.50
N LYS A 169 9.71 -21.07 25.54
CA LYS A 169 10.66 -20.47 24.61
C LYS A 169 10.31 -20.76 23.15
N GLU A 170 10.04 -22.01 22.82
CA GLU A 170 9.71 -22.42 21.44
C GLU A 170 8.44 -21.73 20.91
N ILE A 171 7.42 -21.58 21.76
CA ILE A 171 6.17 -20.89 21.41
C ILE A 171 6.43 -19.40 21.19
N VAL A 172 7.13 -18.76 22.12
CA VAL A 172 7.45 -17.33 22.04
C VAL A 172 8.33 -17.04 20.82
N GLU A 173 9.36 -17.85 20.57
CA GLU A 173 10.21 -17.74 19.38
C GLU A 173 9.41 -17.95 18.09
N GLY A 174 8.48 -18.92 18.07
CA GLY A 174 7.57 -19.12 16.93
C GLY A 174 6.70 -17.90 16.64
N ILE A 175 6.10 -17.29 17.66
CA ILE A 175 5.32 -16.07 17.52
C ILE A 175 6.20 -14.91 17.02
N LEU A 176 7.41 -14.76 17.57
CA LEU A 176 8.38 -13.74 17.18
C LEU A 176 8.82 -13.86 15.71
N GLN A 177 9.05 -15.08 15.23
CA GLN A 177 9.40 -15.33 13.84
C GLN A 177 8.25 -14.93 12.90
N ILE A 178 7.01 -15.29 13.25
CA ILE A 178 5.83 -14.93 12.47
C ILE A 178 5.66 -13.41 12.41
N VAL A 179 5.68 -12.73 13.57
CA VAL A 179 5.46 -11.28 13.62
C VAL A 179 6.60 -10.51 12.95
N GLY A 180 7.85 -10.96 13.09
CA GLY A 180 8.99 -10.39 12.39
C GLY A 180 8.84 -10.45 10.88
N GLY A 181 8.39 -11.59 10.34
CA GLY A 181 8.09 -11.74 8.92
C GLY A 181 6.96 -10.82 8.44
N VAL A 182 5.90 -10.66 9.24
CA VAL A 182 4.77 -9.77 8.93
C VAL A 182 5.19 -8.30 8.96
N ILE A 183 6.02 -7.89 9.92
CA ILE A 183 6.54 -6.51 10.02
C ILE A 183 7.40 -6.19 8.78
N GLU A 184 8.29 -7.10 8.39
CA GLU A 184 9.13 -6.91 7.22
C GLU A 184 8.29 -6.84 5.94
N TYR A 185 7.23 -7.66 5.81
CA TYR A 185 6.25 -7.53 4.72
C TYR A 185 5.57 -6.15 4.72
N LEU A 186 5.06 -5.71 5.87
CA LEU A 186 4.38 -4.41 6.00
C LEU A 186 5.30 -3.25 5.61
N ARG A 187 6.59 -3.31 5.98
CA ARG A 187 7.58 -2.30 5.61
C ARG A 187 7.64 -2.06 4.11
N TYR A 188 7.64 -3.11 3.28
CA TYR A 188 7.62 -2.96 1.82
C TYR A 188 6.25 -2.51 1.31
N LYS A 189 5.17 -3.06 1.86
CA LYS A 189 3.81 -2.82 1.36
C LYS A 189 3.30 -1.41 1.60
N ILE A 190 3.83 -0.71 2.60
CA ILE A 190 3.58 0.71 2.81
C ILE A 190 4.02 1.54 1.59
N PHE A 191 5.16 1.20 0.98
CA PHE A 191 5.63 1.88 -0.23
C PHE A 191 4.75 1.55 -1.44
N ASP A 192 4.37 0.26 -1.61
CA ASP A 192 3.43 -0.16 -2.65
C ASP A 192 2.10 0.59 -2.54
N PHE A 193 1.60 0.76 -1.30
CA PHE A 193 0.36 1.49 -1.07
C PHE A 193 0.54 2.92 -1.50
N THR A 194 1.54 3.61 -0.96
CA THR A 194 1.87 5.01 -1.29
C THR A 194 1.94 5.24 -2.81
N ARG A 195 2.56 4.32 -3.55
CA ARG A 195 2.63 4.38 -5.02
C ARG A 195 1.25 4.39 -5.69
N LEU A 196 0.29 3.60 -5.21
CA LEU A 196 -1.09 3.64 -5.72
C LEU A 196 -1.75 4.99 -5.46
N GLY A 197 -1.51 5.58 -4.28
CA GLY A 197 -2.01 6.92 -3.96
C GLY A 197 -1.48 7.99 -4.90
N LEU A 198 -0.19 7.94 -5.21
CA LEU A 198 0.43 8.81 -6.22
C LEU A 198 -0.16 8.59 -7.61
N MET A 199 -0.48 7.35 -7.98
CA MET A 199 -1.11 7.03 -9.26
C MET A 199 -2.54 7.58 -9.36
N ILE A 200 -3.35 7.43 -8.30
CA ILE A 200 -4.70 8.04 -8.23
C ILE A 200 -4.60 9.56 -8.32
N ASN A 201 -3.64 10.17 -7.61
CA ASN A 201 -3.40 11.61 -7.68
C ASN A 201 -2.97 12.05 -9.09
N ASN A 202 -2.14 11.26 -9.78
CA ASN A 202 -1.77 11.54 -11.16
C ASN A 202 -3.00 11.57 -12.08
N TYR A 203 -3.92 10.59 -11.97
CA TYR A 203 -5.15 10.61 -12.77
C TYR A 203 -6.00 11.84 -12.48
N LEU A 204 -6.06 12.29 -11.22
CA LEU A 204 -6.75 13.52 -10.85
C LEU A 204 -6.14 14.76 -11.52
N GLN A 205 -4.81 14.87 -11.52
CA GLN A 205 -4.10 15.96 -12.20
C GLN A 205 -4.30 15.91 -13.71
N ARG A 206 -4.23 14.71 -14.31
CA ARG A 206 -4.43 14.52 -15.75
C ARG A 206 -5.82 14.93 -16.21
N VAL A 207 -6.86 14.66 -15.42
CA VAL A 207 -8.23 15.11 -15.72
C VAL A 207 -8.33 16.63 -15.89
N LEU A 208 -7.48 17.40 -15.20
CA LEU A 208 -7.48 18.86 -15.28
C LEU A 208 -6.68 19.40 -16.48
N HIS A 209 -5.88 18.56 -17.14
CA HIS A 209 -5.06 18.98 -18.27
C HIS A 209 -5.90 19.15 -19.55
N PRO A 210 -5.85 20.31 -20.24
CA PRO A 210 -6.74 20.60 -21.38
C PRO A 210 -6.68 19.62 -22.55
N GLU A 211 -5.52 19.00 -22.76
CA GLU A 211 -5.29 18.02 -23.85
C GLU A 211 -5.65 16.57 -23.48
N ILE A 212 -6.14 16.31 -22.26
CA ILE A 212 -6.54 14.97 -21.84
C ILE A 212 -8.03 14.76 -22.11
N ASP A 213 -8.33 13.60 -22.69
CA ASP A 213 -9.68 13.08 -22.86
C ASP A 213 -9.85 11.71 -22.19
N LEU A 214 -11.05 11.14 -22.22
CA LEU A 214 -11.31 9.83 -21.60
C LEU A 214 -10.45 8.72 -22.20
N SER A 215 -10.14 8.79 -23.50
CA SER A 215 -9.35 7.77 -24.19
C SER A 215 -7.90 7.75 -23.76
N THR A 216 -7.39 8.86 -23.23
CA THR A 216 -5.99 9.05 -22.86
C THR A 216 -5.78 9.10 -21.34
N LEU A 217 -6.80 9.46 -20.56
CA LEU A 217 -6.72 9.74 -19.13
C LEU A 217 -5.99 8.66 -18.30
N PHE A 218 -6.32 7.38 -18.51
CA PHE A 218 -5.77 6.27 -17.73
C PHE A 218 -4.61 5.53 -18.43
N LYS A 219 -4.21 5.96 -19.63
CA LYS A 219 -3.14 5.33 -20.41
C LYS A 219 -1.80 5.95 -20.06
N GLU A 220 -0.74 5.15 -19.95
CA GLU A 220 0.62 5.68 -19.86
C GLU A 220 0.92 6.58 -21.09
N PRO A 221 1.53 7.77 -20.91
CA PRO A 221 1.87 8.60 -22.05
C PRO A 221 2.86 7.91 -23.01
N PRO A 222 2.80 8.21 -24.31
CA PRO A 222 3.80 7.72 -25.26
C PRO A 222 5.23 8.06 -24.83
N PHE A 223 6.14 7.11 -25.05
CA PHE A 223 7.55 7.26 -24.73
C PHE A 223 8.28 8.08 -25.80
N GLU A 224 8.06 9.40 -25.76
CA GLU A 224 8.67 10.37 -26.67
C GLU A 224 9.42 11.44 -25.86
N TYR A 225 10.65 11.73 -26.27
CA TYR A 225 11.48 12.73 -25.61
C TYR A 225 12.43 13.44 -26.57
N ILE A 226 12.89 14.61 -26.14
CA ILE A 226 13.98 15.37 -26.75
C ILE A 226 15.15 15.52 -25.76
N GLY A 227 16.32 15.88 -26.25
CA GLY A 227 17.54 16.01 -25.44
C GLY A 227 18.35 14.70 -25.35
N ASP A 228 19.62 14.82 -24.97
CA ASP A 228 20.54 13.68 -24.79
C ASP A 228 20.88 13.40 -23.31
N GLY A 229 20.45 14.26 -22.40
CA GLY A 229 20.54 14.10 -20.96
C GLY A 229 21.94 14.33 -20.38
N LYS A 230 22.93 14.77 -21.15
CA LYS A 230 24.32 14.90 -20.66
C LYS A 230 24.56 16.16 -19.82
N SER A 231 23.69 17.15 -19.96
CA SER A 231 23.80 18.44 -19.31
C SER A 231 22.41 18.98 -19.00
N LYS A 232 22.35 20.07 -18.26
CA LYS A 232 21.10 20.77 -17.98
C LYS A 232 20.45 21.33 -19.25
N GLU A 233 21.25 21.86 -20.17
CA GLU A 233 20.82 22.45 -21.44
C GLU A 233 20.27 21.39 -22.39
N THR A 234 20.83 20.18 -22.34
CA THR A 234 20.42 19.03 -23.16
C THR A 234 19.59 18.00 -22.40
N ALA A 235 19.05 18.38 -21.23
CA ALA A 235 18.29 17.50 -20.35
C ALA A 235 17.14 16.81 -21.11
N ILE A 236 16.91 15.53 -20.80
CA ILE A 236 15.85 14.74 -21.42
C ILE A 236 14.50 15.31 -20.99
N PHE A 237 13.67 15.69 -21.94
CA PHE A 237 12.33 16.19 -21.72
C PHE A 237 11.30 15.32 -22.44
N PHE A 238 10.38 14.73 -21.67
CA PHE A 238 9.31 13.89 -22.23
C PHE A 238 8.16 14.76 -22.74
N THR A 239 8.01 14.83 -24.06
CA THR A 239 7.11 15.79 -24.73
C THR A 239 5.63 15.45 -24.60
N LYS A 240 5.32 14.20 -24.24
CA LYS A 240 3.95 13.70 -24.08
C LYS A 240 3.49 13.59 -22.62
N ALA A 241 4.38 13.77 -21.66
CA ALA A 241 4.03 13.81 -20.25
C ALA A 241 3.17 15.04 -19.93
N LYS A 242 2.07 14.85 -19.20
CA LYS A 242 1.12 15.93 -18.86
C LYS A 242 1.19 16.39 -17.41
N THR A 243 1.85 15.60 -16.58
CA THR A 243 2.04 15.86 -15.15
C THR A 243 3.46 15.55 -14.75
N ARG A 244 3.87 16.00 -13.57
CA ARG A 244 5.17 15.61 -12.99
C ARG A 244 5.28 14.10 -12.80
N ALA A 245 4.20 13.45 -12.38
CA ALA A 245 4.17 12.00 -12.21
C ALA A 245 4.38 11.26 -13.54
N ASP A 246 3.81 11.75 -14.64
CA ASP A 246 4.07 11.21 -15.99
C ASP A 246 5.55 11.31 -16.35
N HIS A 247 6.18 12.47 -16.09
CA HIS A 247 7.62 12.64 -16.29
C HIS A 247 8.41 11.58 -15.51
N ILE A 248 8.15 11.41 -14.21
CA ILE A 248 8.85 10.45 -13.35
C ILE A 248 8.67 9.01 -13.86
N ILE A 249 7.46 8.61 -14.25
CA ILE A 249 7.18 7.27 -14.81
C ILE A 249 8.03 7.01 -16.06
N LEU A 250 8.10 7.99 -16.97
CA LEU A 250 8.86 7.88 -18.21
C LEU A 250 10.39 7.92 -17.96
N GLN A 251 10.86 8.64 -16.95
CA GLN A 251 12.27 8.59 -16.51
C GLN A 251 12.68 7.18 -16.09
N HIS A 252 11.92 6.56 -15.18
CA HIS A 252 12.18 5.18 -14.75
C HIS A 252 12.07 4.19 -15.91
N LYS A 253 11.16 4.42 -16.88
CA LYS A 253 11.09 3.62 -18.11
C LYS A 253 12.34 3.78 -18.96
N PHE A 254 12.85 5.00 -19.13
CA PHE A 254 14.08 5.29 -19.86
C PHE A 254 15.29 4.57 -19.25
N LEU A 255 15.48 4.71 -17.94
CA LEU A 255 16.61 4.11 -17.23
C LEU A 255 16.60 2.58 -17.33
N ARG A 256 15.43 1.96 -17.14
CA ARG A 256 15.24 0.50 -17.31
C ARG A 256 15.56 0.03 -18.73
N GLN A 257 15.08 0.72 -19.76
CA GLN A 257 15.38 0.38 -21.16
C GLN A 257 16.87 0.50 -21.51
N LYS A 258 17.61 1.36 -20.79
CA LYS A 258 19.07 1.53 -20.96
C LYS A 258 19.89 0.61 -20.06
N GLY A 259 19.27 -0.23 -19.24
CA GLY A 259 19.95 -1.11 -18.28
C GLY A 259 20.73 -0.32 -17.23
N ILE A 260 20.24 0.86 -16.87
CA ILE A 260 20.89 1.75 -15.90
C ILE A 260 20.26 1.48 -14.53
N GLU A 261 21.07 0.95 -13.61
CA GLU A 261 20.66 0.83 -12.21
C GLU A 261 20.68 2.19 -11.52
N GLU A 262 19.55 2.52 -10.89
CA GLU A 262 19.36 3.75 -10.14
C GLU A 262 20.20 3.71 -8.87
N LYS A 263 21.08 4.70 -8.68
CA LYS A 263 21.95 4.78 -7.49
C LYS A 263 21.67 5.99 -6.60
N TYR A 264 21.46 7.15 -7.23
CA TYR A 264 21.26 8.40 -6.50
C TYR A 264 20.58 9.42 -7.41
N ILE A 265 19.54 10.06 -6.89
CA ILE A 265 18.77 11.10 -7.56
C ILE A 265 18.92 12.38 -6.73
N PHE A 266 19.23 13.48 -7.40
CA PHE A 266 19.13 14.81 -6.83
C PHE A 266 18.24 15.67 -7.72
N THR A 267 17.29 16.39 -7.12
CA THR A 267 16.43 17.33 -7.84
C THR A 267 16.95 18.75 -7.63
N GLN A 268 17.26 19.45 -8.73
CA GLN A 268 17.57 20.88 -8.71
C GLN A 268 16.40 21.66 -9.29
N ILE A 269 15.96 22.73 -8.63
CA ILE A 269 14.98 23.65 -9.18
C ILE A 269 15.71 24.84 -9.80
N ASP A 270 15.39 25.15 -11.06
CA ASP A 270 15.84 26.37 -11.71
C ASP A 270 14.88 26.84 -12.82
N GLU A 271 14.76 28.17 -12.96
CA GLU A 271 13.97 28.82 -14.03
C GLU A 271 12.59 28.17 -14.30
N GLY A 272 11.80 27.93 -13.26
CA GLY A 272 10.46 27.36 -13.40
C GLY A 272 10.42 25.86 -13.77
N ASN A 273 11.54 25.16 -13.67
CA ASN A 273 11.66 23.73 -13.93
C ASN A 273 12.36 23.01 -12.78
N ALA A 274 11.97 21.76 -12.53
CA ALA A 274 12.74 20.81 -11.76
C ALA A 274 13.62 19.98 -12.70
N TYR A 275 14.83 19.67 -12.25
CA TYR A 275 15.80 18.85 -12.95
C TYR A 275 16.18 17.67 -12.07
N ASP A 276 15.75 16.48 -12.45
CA ASP A 276 16.18 15.25 -11.79
C ASP A 276 17.50 14.79 -12.40
N ILE A 277 18.50 14.60 -11.54
CA ILE A 277 19.87 14.26 -11.92
C ILE A 277 20.20 12.87 -11.37
N TYR A 278 20.35 11.90 -12.27
CA TYR A 278 20.71 10.53 -11.94
C TYR A 278 22.23 10.35 -12.10
N LYS A 279 22.91 10.02 -11.01
CA LYS A 279 24.34 9.72 -11.03
C LYS A 279 24.57 8.30 -11.55
N THR A 280 25.25 8.15 -12.68
CA THR A 280 25.59 6.83 -13.25
C THR A 280 27.10 6.66 -13.40
N PRO A 281 27.62 5.42 -13.47
CA PRO A 281 29.04 5.17 -13.76
C PRO A 281 29.52 5.74 -15.10
N LYS A 282 28.60 6.04 -16.03
CA LYS A 282 28.91 6.58 -17.37
C LYS A 282 28.76 8.10 -17.45
N GLY A 283 28.50 8.77 -16.32
CA GLY A 283 28.19 10.19 -16.24
C GLY A 283 26.77 10.44 -15.73
N ASP A 284 26.47 11.72 -15.50
CA ASP A 284 25.16 12.14 -15.01
C ASP A 284 24.12 12.10 -16.14
N ILE A 285 22.89 11.77 -15.79
CA ILE A 285 21.74 11.88 -16.68
C ILE A 285 20.76 12.90 -16.11
N TRP A 286 20.49 13.93 -16.90
CA TRP A 286 19.63 15.05 -16.55
C TRP A 286 18.27 14.86 -17.21
N PHE A 287 17.21 14.97 -16.42
CA PHE A 287 15.82 15.00 -16.87
C PHE A 287 15.20 16.34 -16.50
N LYS A 288 14.47 16.95 -17.45
CA LYS A 288 13.75 18.20 -17.24
C LYS A 288 12.28 17.91 -16.96
N ILE A 289 11.74 18.54 -15.93
CA ILE A 289 10.35 18.44 -15.48
C ILE A 289 9.80 19.87 -15.31
N PRO A 290 8.73 20.25 -16.02
CA PRO A 290 8.06 21.53 -15.79
C PRO A 290 7.52 21.59 -14.36
N LEU A 291 7.64 22.74 -13.69
CA LEU A 291 6.87 22.97 -12.46
C LEU A 291 5.43 23.29 -12.87
N PHE A 292 4.49 22.45 -12.47
CA PHE A 292 3.06 22.68 -12.70
C PHE A 292 2.48 23.47 -11.52
N GLU A 293 1.70 24.52 -11.78
CA GLU A 293 1.04 25.31 -10.73
C GLU A 293 0.06 24.42 -9.94
N GLY A 294 0.16 24.41 -8.60
CA GLY A 294 -0.74 23.67 -7.70
C GLY A 294 -0.32 22.24 -7.32
N GLU A 295 0.92 21.82 -7.63
CA GLU A 295 1.43 20.48 -7.26
C GLU A 295 2.13 20.40 -5.87
N ASP A 296 2.31 21.52 -5.17
CA ASP A 296 3.05 21.61 -3.89
C ASP A 296 2.15 21.55 -2.63
N GLU A 297 0.87 21.17 -2.74
CA GLU A 297 -0.07 20.96 -1.61
C GLU A 297 -0.44 19.48 -1.35
#